data_AF-A0A968H121-F1
#
_entry.id   AF-A0A968H121-F1
#
_cell.length_a   1.000
_cell.length_b   1.000
_cell.length_c   1.000
_cell.angle_alpha   90.00
_cell.angle_beta   90.00
_cell.angle_gamma   90.00
#
_symmetry.space_group_name_H-M   'P 1'
#
loop_
_entity.id
_entity.type
_entity.pdbx_description
1 polymer ?
#
loop_
_entity_poly.entity_id
_entity_poly.type
_entity_poly.pdbx_seq_one_letter_code
_entity_poly.pdbx_strand_id
1 'polypeptide(L)'
;MRRLFPALVVLAIDEAMVEQAVLKASRIGVLATVPSGLEQQSRLLHRAARNIAKRVQVIPSVHPDAFSALQKGDVVTHDRILLAALDDLATRVELIVLAQASMSHLVSKIPSRLGVPVLASPPLAAMRMRKELDGREGA
;
A
#
# COMPACT_ATOMS: atom_id res chain seq x y z
N MET A 1 -13.78 -5.50 -15.70
CA MET A 1 -12.73 -6.54 -15.76
C MET A 1 -13.27 -7.94 -15.50
N ARG A 2 -13.70 -8.29 -14.28
CA ARG A 2 -14.17 -9.67 -13.96
C ARG A 2 -15.36 -10.18 -14.79
N ARG A 3 -16.26 -9.28 -15.23
CA ARG A 3 -17.36 -9.59 -16.17
C ARG A 3 -16.92 -9.89 -17.61
N LEU A 4 -15.72 -9.48 -18.01
CA LEU A 4 -15.22 -9.63 -19.39
C LEU A 4 -14.38 -10.91 -19.56
N PHE A 5 -13.87 -11.48 -18.46
CA PHE A 5 -13.00 -12.65 -18.47
C PHE A 5 -13.46 -13.69 -17.43
N PRO A 6 -14.58 -14.38 -17.65
CA PRO A 6 -15.19 -15.26 -16.66
C PRO A 6 -14.33 -16.49 -16.29
N ALA A 7 -13.42 -16.91 -17.18
CA ALA A 7 -12.52 -18.04 -16.96
C ALA A 7 -11.19 -17.66 -16.27
N LEU A 8 -10.89 -16.36 -16.11
CA LEU A 8 -9.63 -15.89 -15.54
C LEU A 8 -9.80 -15.28 -14.14
N VAL A 9 -8.86 -15.58 -13.25
CA VAL A 9 -8.77 -14.92 -11.95
C VAL A 9 -8.13 -13.55 -12.14
N VAL A 10 -8.94 -12.49 -12.09
CA VAL A 10 -8.47 -11.11 -12.13
C VAL A 10 -8.49 -10.54 -10.71
N LEU A 11 -7.31 -10.27 -10.15
CA LEU A 11 -7.14 -9.65 -8.84
C LEU A 11 -6.60 -8.23 -9.00
N ALA A 12 -7.22 -7.28 -8.30
CA ALA A 12 -6.64 -5.96 -8.17
C ALA A 12 -5.49 -6.03 -7.16
N ILE A 13 -4.30 -5.57 -7.55
CA ILE A 13 -3.08 -5.69 -6.75
C ILE A 13 -3.22 -5.03 -5.36
N ASP A 14 -4.02 -3.97 -5.26
CA ASP A 14 -4.20 -3.20 -4.04
C ASP A 14 -5.30 -3.77 -3.12
N GLU A 15 -6.19 -4.66 -3.59
CA GLU A 15 -7.37 -5.09 -2.84
C GLU A 15 -6.99 -5.77 -1.52
N ALA A 16 -6.07 -6.73 -1.57
CA ALA A 16 -5.57 -7.43 -0.39
C ALA A 16 -4.87 -6.49 0.61
N MET A 17 -4.13 -5.49 0.10
CA MET A 17 -3.45 -4.50 0.93
C MET A 17 -4.45 -3.61 1.67
N VAL A 18 -5.45 -3.10 0.95
CA VAL A 18 -6.48 -2.21 1.47
C VAL A 18 -7.33 -2.93 2.52
N GLU A 19 -7.77 -4.16 2.26
CA GLU A 19 -8.52 -4.98 3.21
C GLU A 19 -7.72 -5.23 4.49
N GLN A 20 -6.45 -5.64 4.37
CA GLN A 20 -5.59 -5.84 5.54
C GLN A 20 -5.38 -4.56 6.33
N ALA A 21 -5.19 -3.43 5.65
CA ALA A 21 -4.99 -2.14 6.29
C ALA A 21 -6.19 -1.74 7.15
N VAL A 22 -7.42 -1.80 6.59
CA VAL A 22 -8.64 -1.42 7.33
C VAL A 22 -8.99 -2.41 8.43
N LEU A 23 -8.64 -3.69 8.29
CA LEU A 23 -8.81 -4.66 9.37
C LEU A 23 -7.87 -4.35 10.55
N LYS A 24 -6.61 -4.03 10.28
CA LYS A 24 -5.55 -3.89 11.30
C LYS A 24 -5.50 -2.53 11.99
N ALA A 25 -5.93 -1.45 11.34
CA ALA A 25 -5.74 -0.09 11.85
C ALA A 25 -6.96 0.81 11.61
N SER A 26 -7.11 1.84 12.44
CA SER A 26 -8.10 2.91 12.29
C SER A 26 -7.44 4.22 11.86
N ARG A 27 -6.16 4.45 12.21
CA ARG A 27 -5.34 5.57 11.74
C ARG A 27 -4.29 5.04 10.76
N ILE A 28 -4.52 5.28 9.48
CA ILE A 28 -3.72 4.70 8.40
C ILE A 28 -2.96 5.81 7.68
N GLY A 29 -1.63 5.72 7.69
CA GLY A 29 -0.75 6.58 6.90
C GLY A 29 -0.75 6.15 5.44
N VAL A 30 -0.83 7.09 4.52
CA VAL A 30 -0.68 6.82 3.08
C VAL A 30 0.53 7.60 2.58
N LEU A 31 1.60 6.87 2.28
CA LEU A 31 2.81 7.43 1.71
C LEU A 31 2.74 7.33 0.17
N ALA A 32 2.85 8.48 -0.49
CA ALA A 32 2.81 8.60 -1.94
C ALA A 32 3.86 9.60 -2.43
N THR A 33 4.18 9.54 -3.72
CA THR A 33 5.05 10.52 -4.39
C THR A 33 4.29 11.43 -5.35
N VAL A 34 3.01 11.12 -5.62
CA VAL A 34 2.11 11.96 -6.42
C VAL A 34 0.72 12.07 -5.77
N PRO A 35 0.01 13.21 -5.90
CA PRO A 35 -1.31 13.42 -5.29
C PRO A 35 -2.36 12.39 -5.72
N SER A 36 -2.37 12.01 -7.00
CA SER A 36 -3.32 11.02 -7.54
C SER A 36 -3.20 9.65 -6.86
N GLY A 37 -1.98 9.25 -6.47
CA GLY A 37 -1.74 8.02 -5.72
C GLY A 37 -2.35 8.07 -4.31
N LEU A 38 -2.17 9.19 -3.61
CA LEU A 38 -2.82 9.41 -2.31
C LEU A 38 -4.34 9.36 -2.43
N GLU A 39 -4.92 10.07 -3.40
CA GLU A 39 -6.36 10.10 -3.58
C GLU A 39 -6.95 8.72 -3.90
N GLN A 40 -6.29 7.96 -4.80
CA GLN A 40 -6.69 6.61 -5.14
C GLN A 40 -6.72 5.72 -3.91
N GLN A 41 -5.63 5.67 -3.13
CA GLN A 41 -5.56 4.80 -1.95
C GLN A 41 -6.54 5.24 -0.87
N SER A 42 -6.70 6.56 -0.64
CA SER A 42 -7.67 7.08 0.32
C SER A 42 -9.09 6.65 -0.02
N ARG A 43 -9.48 6.73 -1.30
CA ARG A 43 -10.80 6.25 -1.77
C ARG A 43 -10.99 4.75 -1.54
N LEU A 44 -9.97 3.94 -1.84
CA LEU A 44 -10.03 2.49 -1.64
C LEU A 44 -10.15 2.13 -0.15
N LEU A 45 -9.34 2.74 0.72
CA LEU A 45 -9.40 2.57 2.18
C LEU A 45 -10.77 2.94 2.74
N HIS A 46 -11.31 4.11 2.39
CA HIS A 46 -12.64 4.51 2.85
C HIS A 46 -13.76 3.61 2.31
N ARG A 47 -13.63 3.08 1.08
CA ARG A 47 -14.58 2.10 0.55
C ARG A 47 -14.53 0.79 1.34
N ALA A 48 -13.35 0.24 1.57
CA ALA A 48 -13.19 -1.01 2.32
C ALA A 48 -13.62 -0.86 3.79
N ALA A 49 -13.31 0.28 4.43
CA ALA A 49 -13.74 0.57 5.79
C ALA A 49 -15.27 0.61 5.94
N ARG A 50 -15.97 1.19 4.94
CA ARG A 50 -17.45 1.18 4.89
C ARG A 50 -18.03 -0.24 4.80
N ASN A 51 -17.39 -1.13 4.04
CA ASN A 51 -17.85 -2.52 3.90
C ASN A 51 -17.83 -3.29 5.22
N ILE A 52 -16.97 -2.90 6.17
CA ILE A 52 -16.84 -3.53 7.49
C ILE A 52 -17.38 -2.65 8.63
N ALA A 53 -18.16 -1.61 8.30
CA ALA A 53 -18.72 -0.64 9.26
C ALA A 53 -17.69 -0.02 10.23
N LYS A 54 -16.44 0.16 9.79
CA LYS A 54 -15.34 0.74 10.59
C LYS A 54 -15.07 2.18 10.17
N ARG A 55 -14.79 3.06 11.14
CA ARG A 55 -14.26 4.40 10.86
C ARG A 55 -12.74 4.33 10.71
N VAL A 56 -12.23 4.86 9.60
CA VAL A 56 -10.81 4.98 9.30
C VAL A 56 -10.47 6.44 9.04
N GLN A 57 -9.41 6.93 9.68
CA GLN A 57 -8.77 8.19 9.40
C GLN A 57 -7.53 7.94 8.53
N VAL A 58 -7.48 8.60 7.38
CA VAL A 58 -6.31 8.57 6.50
C VAL A 58 -5.42 9.77 6.79
N ILE A 59 -4.14 9.51 7.06
CA ILE A 59 -3.10 10.53 7.28
C ILE A 59 -2.22 10.60 6.02
N PRO A 60 -2.28 11.70 5.25
CA PRO A 60 -1.54 11.82 4.00
C PRO A 60 -0.06 12.13 4.24
N SER A 61 0.81 11.54 3.41
CA SER A 61 2.23 11.93 3.28
C SER A 61 2.61 11.87 1.81
N VAL A 62 2.79 13.03 1.17
CA VAL A 62 3.06 13.13 -0.28
C VAL A 62 4.41 13.79 -0.51
N HIS A 63 5.27 13.14 -1.29
CA HIS A 63 6.65 13.55 -1.56
C HIS A 63 6.94 13.69 -3.07
N PRO A 64 6.53 14.81 -3.71
CA PRO A 64 6.78 15.06 -5.13
C PRO A 64 8.28 15.19 -5.49
N ASP A 65 9.10 15.55 -4.52
CA ASP A 65 10.56 15.59 -4.60
C ASP A 65 11.16 14.19 -4.78
N ALA A 66 10.63 13.17 -4.09
CA ALA A 66 11.01 11.79 -4.33
C ALA A 66 10.65 11.34 -5.75
N PHE A 67 9.46 11.70 -6.25
CA PHE A 67 9.10 11.42 -7.65
C PHE A 67 10.07 12.07 -8.64
N SER A 68 10.44 13.32 -8.37
CA SER A 68 11.41 14.07 -9.18
C SER A 68 12.80 13.40 -9.20
N ALA A 69 13.26 12.87 -8.07
CA ALA A 69 14.53 12.12 -8.00
C ALA A 69 14.46 10.84 -8.84
N LEU A 70 13.36 10.08 -8.74
CA LEU A 70 13.16 8.87 -9.52
C LEU A 70 13.13 9.13 -11.04
N GLN A 71 12.48 10.22 -11.47
CA GLN A 71 12.47 10.62 -12.89
C GLN A 71 13.86 10.92 -13.45
N LYS A 72 14.82 11.30 -12.58
CA LYS A 72 16.22 11.54 -12.95
C LYS A 72 17.10 10.28 -12.84
N GLY A 73 16.51 9.13 -12.49
CA GLY A 73 17.24 7.89 -12.23
C GLY A 73 17.93 7.84 -10.85
N ASP A 74 17.73 8.84 -9.99
CA ASP A 74 18.32 8.89 -8.65
C ASP A 74 17.43 8.14 -7.64
N VAL A 75 17.53 6.81 -7.69
CA VAL A 75 16.82 5.90 -6.77
C VAL A 75 17.30 6.06 -5.33
N VAL A 76 18.56 6.43 -5.11
CA VAL A 76 19.14 6.60 -3.77
C VAL A 76 18.48 7.78 -3.06
N THR A 77 18.36 8.92 -3.73
CA THR A 77 17.67 10.10 -3.17
C THR A 77 16.18 9.83 -3.00
N HIS A 78 15.52 9.18 -3.98
CA HIS A 78 14.12 8.77 -3.86
C HIS A 78 13.88 7.95 -2.59
N ASP A 79 14.69 6.90 -2.38
CA ASP A 79 14.52 6.01 -1.23
C ASP A 79 14.83 6.71 0.09
N ARG A 80 15.86 7.56 0.13
CA ARG A 80 16.22 8.35 1.32
C ARG A 80 15.08 9.26 1.76
N ILE A 81 14.45 9.97 0.83
CA ILE A 81 13.31 10.86 1.14
C ILE A 81 12.15 10.06 1.75
N LEU A 82 11.82 8.93 1.13
CA LEU A 82 10.69 8.11 1.57
C LEU A 82 10.94 7.41 2.91
N LEU A 83 12.15 6.91 3.16
CA LEU A 83 12.51 6.33 4.45
C LEU A 83 12.44 7.36 5.58
N ALA A 84 12.90 8.59 5.34
CA ALA A 84 12.78 9.66 6.33
C ALA A 84 11.30 10.05 6.59
N ALA A 85 10.47 10.04 5.55
CA ALA A 85 9.05 10.31 5.68
C ALA A 85 8.30 9.23 6.48
N LEU A 86 8.74 7.97 6.37
CA LEU A 86 8.17 6.87 7.17
C LEU A 86 8.36 7.12 8.67
N ASP A 87 9.55 7.56 9.09
CA ASP A 87 9.86 7.82 10.51
C ASP A 87 8.90 8.87 11.10
N ASP A 88 8.66 9.98 10.39
CA ASP A 88 7.71 11.02 10.83
C ASP A 88 6.26 10.52 10.82
N LEU A 89 5.85 9.83 9.75
CA LEU A 89 4.49 9.33 9.60
C LEU A 89 4.14 8.28 10.68
N ALA A 90 5.09 7.43 11.05
CA ALA A 90 4.92 6.39 12.05
C ALA A 90 4.52 6.93 13.43
N THR A 91 4.93 8.16 13.77
CA THR A 91 4.54 8.80 15.05
C THR A 91 3.04 9.15 15.12
N ARG A 92 2.35 9.14 13.97
CA ARG A 92 0.98 9.64 13.82
C ARG A 92 -0.03 8.55 13.42
N VAL A 93 0.40 7.32 13.20
CA VAL A 93 -0.45 6.27 12.62
C VAL A 93 -0.18 4.91 13.26
N GLU A 94 -1.10 3.98 13.05
CA GLU A 94 -0.96 2.60 13.53
C GLU A 94 -0.39 1.68 12.43
N LEU A 95 -0.52 2.09 11.16
CA LEU A 95 -0.09 1.34 9.98
C LEU A 95 0.15 2.31 8.81
N ILE A 96 1.12 1.99 7.96
CA ILE A 96 1.41 2.75 6.74
C ILE A 96 1.13 1.90 5.50
N VAL A 97 0.50 2.49 4.49
CA VAL A 97 0.33 1.94 3.14
C VAL A 97 1.24 2.69 2.17
N LEU A 98 2.02 1.95 1.39
CA LEU A 98 2.76 2.49 0.25
C LEU A 98 1.85 2.54 -0.97
N ALA A 99 1.56 3.74 -1.45
CA ALA A 99 0.48 3.95 -2.41
C ALA A 99 0.78 3.48 -3.84
N GLN A 100 2.06 3.28 -4.17
CA GLN A 100 2.55 3.00 -5.52
C GLN A 100 3.43 1.75 -5.51
N ALA A 101 3.21 0.86 -6.48
CA ALA A 101 3.93 -0.41 -6.59
C ALA A 101 5.47 -0.23 -6.73
N SER A 102 5.92 0.87 -7.34
CA SER A 102 7.34 1.22 -7.47
C SER A 102 8.05 1.47 -6.14
N MET A 103 7.31 1.59 -5.03
CA MET A 103 7.85 1.77 -3.69
C MET A 103 7.98 0.44 -2.92
N SER A 104 7.55 -0.68 -3.51
CA SER A 104 7.49 -1.98 -2.81
C SER A 104 8.85 -2.51 -2.36
N HIS A 105 9.94 -2.16 -3.05
CA HIS A 105 11.31 -2.51 -2.65
C HIS A 105 11.74 -1.84 -1.34
N LEU A 106 11.08 -0.76 -0.92
CA LEU A 106 11.39 -0.10 0.35
C LEU A 106 11.10 -1.00 1.55
N VAL A 107 10.18 -1.97 1.43
CA VAL A 107 9.80 -2.85 2.54
C VAL A 107 11.02 -3.57 3.14
N SER A 108 12.00 -3.96 2.33
CA SER A 108 13.23 -4.61 2.82
C SER A 108 14.26 -3.64 3.43
N LYS A 109 14.08 -2.33 3.21
CA LYS A 109 14.96 -1.26 3.71
C LYS A 109 14.42 -0.59 4.96
N ILE A 110 13.18 -0.90 5.36
CA ILE A 110 12.56 -0.32 6.54
C ILE A 110 13.23 -0.88 7.79
N PRO A 111 13.76 -0.02 8.68
CA PRO A 111 14.39 -0.47 9.90
C PRO A 111 13.33 -1.01 10.87
N SER A 112 13.67 -2.06 11.62
CA SER A 112 12.80 -2.65 12.65
C SER A 112 12.33 -1.65 13.71
N ARG A 113 13.08 -0.56 13.91
CA ARG A 113 12.75 0.52 14.85
C ARG A 113 11.52 1.35 14.46
N LEU A 114 11.01 1.25 13.22
CA LEU A 114 9.87 2.05 12.75
C LEU A 114 8.62 1.82 13.61
N GLY A 115 8.47 0.64 14.22
CA GLY A 115 7.45 0.36 15.23
C GLY A 115 6.02 0.19 14.71
N VAL A 116 5.74 0.55 13.45
CA VAL A 116 4.44 0.35 12.79
C VAL A 116 4.56 -0.56 11.57
N PRO A 117 3.56 -1.41 11.28
CA PRO A 117 3.54 -2.21 10.06
C PRO A 117 3.48 -1.33 8.81
N VAL A 118 4.20 -1.73 7.77
CA VAL A 118 4.13 -1.09 6.44
C VAL A 118 3.67 -2.11 5.41
N LEU A 119 2.62 -1.78 4.67
CA LEU A 119 2.05 -2.63 3.63
C LEU A 119 2.37 -2.08 2.25
N ALA A 120 2.68 -2.99 1.33
CA ALA A 120 2.88 -2.71 -0.09
C ALA A 120 2.10 -3.72 -0.94
N SER A 121 1.56 -3.29 -2.08
CA SER A 121 0.64 -4.10 -2.86
C SER A 121 1.26 -5.30 -3.59
N PRO A 122 2.46 -5.24 -4.22
CA PRO A 122 2.97 -6.39 -4.96
C PRO A 122 3.22 -7.65 -4.11
N PRO A 123 3.87 -7.58 -2.92
CA PRO A 123 4.04 -8.76 -2.07
C PRO A 123 2.71 -9.37 -1.59
N LEU A 124 1.72 -8.53 -1.26
CA LEU A 124 0.42 -8.99 -0.77
C LEU A 124 -0.45 -9.60 -1.87
N ALA A 125 -0.40 -9.04 -3.08
CA ALA A 125 -1.09 -9.61 -4.23
C ALA A 125 -0.52 -10.98 -4.63
N ALA A 126 0.80 -11.14 -4.62
CA ALA A 126 1.45 -12.43 -4.89
C ALA A 126 1.02 -13.50 -3.87
N MET A 127 0.94 -13.14 -2.59
CA MET A 127 0.44 -14.03 -1.53
C MET A 127 -1.03 -14.42 -1.74
N ARG A 128 -1.90 -13.46 -2.11
CA ARG A 128 -3.32 -13.72 -2.39
C ARG A 128 -3.49 -14.64 -3.60
N MET A 129 -2.71 -14.42 -4.65
CA MET A 129 -2.72 -15.23 -5.88
C MET A 129 -2.32 -16.68 -5.58
N ARG A 130 -1.24 -16.89 -4.81
CA ARG A 130 -0.84 -18.24 -4.39
C ARG A 130 -1.96 -18.97 -3.67
N LYS A 131 -2.62 -18.33 -2.70
CA LYS A 131 -3.75 -18.93 -1.96
C LYS A 131 -4.93 -19.32 -2.87
N GLU A 132 -5.23 -18.54 -3.91
CA GLU A 132 -6.30 -18.83 -4.86
C GLU A 132 -5.94 -19.97 -5.83
N LEU A 133 -4.67 -20.11 -6.19
CA LEU A 133 -4.19 -21.20 -7.04
C LEU A 133 -4.14 -22.52 -6.26
N ASP A 134 -3.56 -22.51 -5.05
CA ASP A 134 -3.47 -23.69 -4.18
C ASP A 134 -4.89 -24.21 -3.82
N GLY A 135 -5.87 -23.32 -3.65
CA GLY A 135 -7.26 -23.68 -3.38
C GLY A 135 -8.02 -24.27 -4.57
N ARG A 136 -7.48 -24.20 -5.79
CA ARG A 136 -8.04 -24.80 -7.01
C ARG A 136 -7.39 -26.12 -7.39
N GLU A 137 -6.18 -26.39 -6.92
CA GLU A 137 -5.51 -27.69 -7.13
C GLU A 137 -6.04 -28.80 -6.19
N GLY A 138 -6.81 -28.42 -5.16
CA GLY A 138 -7.44 -29.35 -4.21
C GLY A 138 -8.96 -29.55 -4.37
N ALA A 139 -9.56 -29.11 -5.48
CA ALA A 139 -11.01 -29.19 -5.76
C ALA A 139 -11.31 -29.97 -7.04
#